data_AF-A0A957XDH5-F1
#
_entry.id   AF-A0A957XDH5-F1
#
_cell.length_a   1.000
_cell.length_b   1.000
_cell.length_c   1.000
_cell.angle_alpha   90.00
_cell.angle_beta   90.00
_cell.angle_gamma   90.00
#
_symmetry.space_group_name_H-M   'P 1'
#
loop_
_entity.id
_entity.type
_entity.pdbx_description
1 polymer ?
#
loop_
_entity_poly.entity_id
_entity_poly.type
_entity_poly.pdbx_seq_one_letter_code
_entity_poly.pdbx_strand_id
1 'polypeptide(L)'
;MTTRKNQSMDKRMFDAQLMINNSLNEPDILAALSQFGYDEQKLHEGKQLFEDVQSLSDVQLVEYGSQHAATDDLKKTWTAARKAYIRTLKVARIAFVDNTEAETALLMKGRRKQTLGGWMEQATTFYTNLLNNADLTQEMKRYGYNTDKLAAEADLIWAVVKAHAAQQQSKGIARQATNRRNAKMAELEAWLTDFRAIVRIALEECPTRLKQLGL
;
A
#
# COMPACT_ATOMS: atom_id res chain seq x y z
N MET A 1 0.84 -30.83 -17.79
CA MET A 1 0.44 -30.50 -16.42
C MET A 1 0.93 -29.09 -16.08
N THR A 2 0.10 -28.08 -16.27
CA THR A 2 0.43 -26.70 -15.88
C THR A 2 0.27 -26.60 -14.37
N THR A 3 1.36 -26.36 -13.65
CA THR A 3 1.35 -26.18 -12.20
C THR A 3 0.38 -25.03 -11.84
N ARG A 4 -0.65 -25.33 -11.02
CA ARG A 4 -1.69 -24.37 -10.59
C ARG A 4 -1.16 -23.09 -9.95
N LYS A 5 0.11 -23.07 -9.58
CA LYS A 5 0.88 -21.89 -9.15
C LYS A 5 0.82 -20.72 -10.16
N ASN A 6 0.50 -20.98 -11.44
CA ASN A 6 0.32 -19.97 -12.49
C ASN A 6 -1.15 -19.51 -12.72
N GLN A 7 -2.12 -19.93 -11.90
CA GLN A 7 -3.51 -19.46 -12.01
C GLN A 7 -3.76 -18.19 -11.19
N SER A 8 -4.61 -17.29 -11.71
CA SER A 8 -4.99 -16.07 -10.97
C SER A 8 -5.71 -16.42 -9.66
N MET A 9 -5.65 -15.52 -8.69
CA MET A 9 -6.32 -15.69 -7.39
C MET A 9 -7.83 -15.88 -7.57
N ASP A 10 -8.44 -15.08 -8.44
CA ASP A 10 -9.87 -15.14 -8.74
C ASP A 10 -10.29 -16.51 -9.26
N LYS A 11 -9.48 -17.11 -10.16
CA LYS A 11 -9.75 -18.45 -10.65
C LYS A 11 -9.69 -19.49 -9.54
N ARG A 12 -8.66 -19.42 -8.69
CA ARG A 12 -8.51 -20.36 -7.56
C ARG A 12 -9.65 -20.25 -6.56
N MET A 13 -10.12 -19.03 -6.30
CA MET A 13 -11.29 -18.77 -5.45
C MET A 13 -12.57 -19.30 -6.09
N PHE A 14 -12.79 -19.05 -7.37
CA PHE A 14 -13.94 -19.57 -8.11
C PHE A 14 -14.00 -21.11 -8.09
N ASP A 15 -12.88 -21.76 -8.39
CA ASP A 15 -12.78 -23.23 -8.38
C ASP A 15 -13.04 -23.79 -6.97
N ALA A 16 -12.54 -23.12 -5.92
CA ALA A 16 -12.78 -23.52 -4.53
C ALA A 16 -14.26 -23.42 -4.15
N GLN A 17 -14.89 -22.29 -4.48
CA GLN A 17 -16.30 -22.03 -4.20
C GLN A 17 -17.20 -23.07 -4.87
N LEU A 18 -16.96 -23.34 -6.16
CA LEU A 18 -17.72 -24.33 -6.92
C LEU A 18 -17.64 -25.71 -6.26
N MET A 19 -16.42 -26.16 -5.94
CA MET A 19 -16.19 -27.49 -5.39
C MET A 19 -16.81 -27.68 -4.00
N ILE A 20 -16.65 -26.69 -3.11
CA ILE A 20 -17.23 -26.73 -1.75
C ILE A 20 -18.76 -26.68 -1.81
N ASN A 21 -19.32 -25.74 -2.57
CA ASN A 21 -20.77 -25.57 -2.65
C ASN A 21 -21.46 -26.79 -3.26
N ASN A 22 -20.94 -27.33 -4.35
CA ASN A 22 -21.54 -28.48 -5.00
C ASN A 22 -21.42 -29.74 -4.12
N SER A 23 -20.34 -29.87 -3.34
CA SER A 23 -20.19 -31.01 -2.41
C SER A 23 -21.13 -30.92 -1.21
N LEU A 24 -21.47 -29.71 -0.75
CA LEU A 24 -22.46 -29.49 0.31
C LEU A 24 -23.91 -29.65 -0.19
N ASN A 25 -24.20 -29.20 -1.41
CA ASN A 25 -25.57 -29.11 -1.93
C ASN A 25 -26.06 -30.39 -2.63
N GLU A 26 -25.17 -31.32 -2.98
CA GLU A 26 -25.51 -32.58 -3.64
C GLU A 26 -25.46 -33.74 -2.61
N PRO A 27 -26.61 -34.24 -2.12
CA PRO A 27 -26.65 -35.23 -1.04
C PRO A 27 -25.88 -36.51 -1.35
N ASP A 28 -25.90 -36.96 -2.60
CA ASP A 28 -25.17 -38.15 -3.04
C ASP A 28 -23.64 -37.96 -2.99
N ILE A 29 -23.16 -36.75 -3.31
CA ILE A 29 -21.73 -36.40 -3.22
C ILE A 29 -21.34 -36.32 -1.74
N LEU A 30 -22.14 -35.63 -0.92
CA LEU A 30 -21.90 -35.52 0.52
C LEU A 30 -21.86 -36.89 1.19
N ALA A 31 -22.80 -37.78 0.86
CA ALA A 31 -22.85 -39.13 1.40
C ALA A 31 -21.60 -39.95 1.03
N ALA A 32 -21.11 -39.84 -0.22
CA ALA A 32 -19.88 -40.49 -0.66
C ALA A 32 -18.65 -39.92 0.08
N LEU A 33 -18.54 -38.60 0.20
CA LEU A 33 -17.42 -37.93 0.88
C LEU A 33 -17.38 -38.20 2.40
N SER A 34 -18.55 -38.32 3.03
CA SER A 34 -18.67 -38.61 4.45
C SER A 34 -18.03 -39.95 4.84
N GLN A 35 -18.04 -40.94 3.93
CA GLN A 35 -17.37 -42.24 4.13
C GLN A 35 -15.85 -42.11 4.26
N PHE A 36 -15.28 -41.02 3.75
CA PHE A 36 -13.85 -40.71 3.81
C PHE A 36 -13.55 -39.59 4.82
N GLY A 37 -14.49 -39.27 5.71
CA GLY A 37 -14.32 -38.26 6.76
C GLY A 37 -14.39 -36.81 6.28
N TYR A 38 -14.96 -36.56 5.09
CA TYR A 38 -15.34 -35.24 4.62
C TYR A 38 -16.86 -35.07 4.72
N ASP A 39 -17.34 -34.98 5.94
CA ASP A 39 -18.73 -34.71 6.28
C ASP A 39 -19.08 -33.22 6.15
N GLU A 40 -20.33 -32.88 6.44
CA GLU A 40 -20.85 -31.51 6.38
C GLU A 40 -20.00 -30.56 7.25
N GLN A 41 -19.61 -31.00 8.45
CA GLN A 41 -18.77 -30.20 9.35
C GLN A 41 -17.41 -29.87 8.71
N LYS A 42 -16.72 -30.88 8.15
CA LYS A 42 -15.42 -30.66 7.52
C LYS A 42 -15.49 -29.81 6.26
N LEU A 43 -16.58 -29.94 5.48
CA LEU A 43 -16.82 -29.06 4.34
C LEU A 43 -17.09 -27.61 4.77
N HIS A 44 -17.76 -27.40 5.91
CA HIS A 44 -17.90 -26.08 6.50
C HIS A 44 -16.57 -25.48 6.99
N GLU A 45 -15.61 -26.28 7.45
CA GLU A 45 -14.25 -25.79 7.72
C GLU A 45 -13.60 -25.20 6.45
N GLY A 46 -13.71 -25.92 5.32
CA GLY A 46 -13.25 -25.43 4.02
C GLY A 46 -13.98 -24.16 3.56
N LYS A 47 -15.29 -24.09 3.80
CA LYS A 47 -16.11 -22.90 3.53
C LYS A 47 -15.66 -21.70 4.36
N GLN A 48 -15.38 -21.89 5.65
CA GLN A 48 -14.87 -20.83 6.52
C GLN A 48 -13.51 -20.32 6.03
N LEU A 49 -12.59 -21.21 5.62
CA LEU A 49 -11.32 -20.81 5.03
C LEU A 49 -11.52 -19.97 3.77
N PHE A 50 -12.47 -20.33 2.92
CA PHE A 50 -12.83 -19.54 1.73
C PHE A 50 -13.34 -18.14 2.09
N GLU A 51 -14.28 -18.04 3.05
CA GLU A 51 -14.84 -16.76 3.50
C GLU A 51 -13.78 -15.87 4.15
N ASP A 52 -12.84 -16.45 4.91
CA ASP A 52 -11.70 -15.74 5.49
C ASP A 52 -10.78 -15.15 4.39
N VAL A 53 -10.48 -15.92 3.34
CA VAL A 53 -9.68 -15.40 2.20
C VAL A 53 -10.42 -14.26 1.50
N GLN A 54 -11.73 -14.38 1.32
CA GLN A 54 -12.54 -13.34 0.69
C GLN A 54 -12.49 -12.04 1.50
N SER A 55 -12.77 -12.13 2.81
CA SER A 55 -12.70 -10.99 3.73
C SER A 55 -11.32 -10.33 3.74
N LEU A 56 -10.24 -11.13 3.79
CA LEU A 56 -8.87 -10.61 3.74
C LEU A 56 -8.52 -9.99 2.37
N SER A 57 -9.15 -10.43 1.29
CA SER A 57 -8.99 -9.83 -0.04
C SER A 57 -9.65 -8.46 -0.11
N ASP A 58 -10.83 -8.30 0.48
CA ASP A 58 -11.53 -7.00 0.56
C ASP A 58 -10.73 -6.00 1.40
N VAL A 59 -10.22 -6.44 2.57
CA VAL A 59 -9.32 -5.63 3.39
C VAL A 59 -8.09 -5.20 2.58
N GLN A 60 -7.45 -6.14 1.87
CA GLN A 60 -6.28 -5.82 1.06
C GLN A 60 -6.59 -4.76 0.00
N LEU A 61 -7.74 -4.84 -0.68
CA LEU A 61 -8.17 -3.85 -1.67
C LEU A 61 -8.31 -2.44 -1.07
N VAL A 62 -8.96 -2.34 0.09
CA VAL A 62 -9.12 -1.07 0.82
C VAL A 62 -7.76 -0.46 1.19
N GLU A 63 -6.82 -1.28 1.67
CA GLU A 63 -5.50 -0.81 2.08
C GLU A 63 -4.65 -0.32 0.89
N TYR A 64 -4.78 -0.95 -0.29
CA TYR A 64 -4.17 -0.43 -1.51
C TYR A 64 -4.77 0.92 -1.91
N GLY A 65 -6.10 1.07 -1.80
CA GLY A 65 -6.76 2.37 -2.01
C GLY A 65 -6.18 3.46 -1.11
N SER A 66 -6.01 3.16 0.18
CA SER A 66 -5.39 4.06 1.16
C SER A 66 -3.92 4.37 0.84
N GLN A 67 -3.15 3.38 0.38
CA GLN A 67 -1.77 3.58 -0.06
C GLN A 67 -1.68 4.53 -1.28
N HIS A 68 -2.59 4.37 -2.24
CA HIS A 68 -2.67 5.24 -3.42
C HIS A 68 -3.00 6.68 -3.02
N ALA A 69 -4.03 6.87 -2.19
CA ALA A 69 -4.42 8.18 -1.68
C ALA A 69 -3.25 8.88 -0.94
N ALA A 70 -2.56 8.18 -0.04
CA ALA A 70 -1.41 8.73 0.68
C ALA A 70 -0.23 9.08 -0.24
N THR A 71 -0.06 8.32 -1.33
CA THR A 71 0.97 8.60 -2.34
C THR A 71 0.66 9.86 -3.13
N ASP A 72 -0.60 10.06 -3.50
CA ASP A 72 -1.01 11.25 -4.25
C ASP A 72 -1.02 12.50 -3.36
N ASP A 73 -1.39 12.37 -2.09
CA ASP A 73 -1.26 13.45 -1.11
C ASP A 73 0.21 13.89 -0.93
N LEU A 74 1.14 12.93 -0.78
CA LEU A 74 2.57 13.25 -0.72
C LEU A 74 3.04 14.00 -1.97
N LYS A 75 2.66 13.55 -3.17
CA LYS A 75 3.02 14.23 -4.43
C LYS A 75 2.48 15.65 -4.48
N LYS A 76 1.21 15.84 -4.10
CA LYS A 76 0.55 17.15 -4.08
C LYS A 76 1.25 18.10 -3.10
N THR A 77 1.45 17.64 -1.87
CA THR A 77 2.09 18.42 -0.79
C THR A 77 3.53 18.76 -1.14
N TRP A 78 4.29 17.80 -1.68
CA TRP A 78 5.67 18.06 -2.12
C TRP A 78 5.74 19.05 -3.28
N THR A 79 4.82 18.97 -4.24
CA THR A 79 4.77 19.92 -5.37
C THR A 79 4.48 21.34 -4.88
N ALA A 80 3.52 21.51 -3.97
CA ALA A 80 3.18 22.81 -3.39
C ALA A 80 4.37 23.39 -2.60
N ALA A 81 4.95 22.59 -1.71
CA ALA A 81 6.09 22.98 -0.88
C ALA A 81 7.32 23.34 -1.73
N ARG A 82 7.62 22.55 -2.77
CA ARG A 82 8.72 22.82 -3.70
C ARG A 82 8.50 24.11 -4.48
N LYS A 83 7.27 24.40 -4.90
CA LYS A 83 6.95 25.66 -5.59
C LYS A 83 7.18 26.88 -4.69
N ALA A 84 6.72 26.82 -3.44
CA ALA A 84 6.96 27.86 -2.45
C ALA A 84 8.47 28.06 -2.20
N TYR A 85 9.17 26.98 -1.85
CA TYR A 85 10.61 26.99 -1.61
C TYR A 85 11.42 27.60 -2.77
N ILE A 86 11.15 27.22 -4.02
CA ILE A 86 11.88 27.76 -5.18
C ILE A 86 11.62 29.25 -5.37
N ARG A 87 10.40 29.72 -5.11
CA ARG A 87 10.06 31.14 -5.19
C ARG A 87 10.87 31.94 -4.15
N THR A 88 10.93 31.44 -2.92
CA THR A 88 11.61 32.09 -1.80
C THR A 88 13.11 32.06 -1.97
N LEU A 89 13.66 30.94 -2.42
CA LEU A 89 15.08 30.82 -2.78
C LEU A 89 15.50 31.81 -3.86
N LYS A 90 14.67 32.02 -4.89
CA LYS A 90 14.97 33.00 -5.95
C LYS A 90 15.06 34.42 -5.37
N VAL A 91 14.16 34.77 -4.46
CA VAL A 91 14.19 36.07 -3.80
C VAL A 91 15.39 36.19 -2.87
N ALA A 92 15.69 35.17 -2.06
CA ALA A 92 16.86 35.15 -1.20
C ALA A 92 18.17 35.33 -1.99
N ARG A 93 18.30 34.69 -3.17
CA ARG A 93 19.46 34.89 -4.05
C ARG A 93 19.62 36.32 -4.55
N ILE A 94 18.53 37.06 -4.70
CA ILE A 94 18.57 38.48 -5.09
C ILE A 94 18.90 39.34 -3.86
N ALA A 95 18.24 39.09 -2.72
CA ALA A 95 18.41 39.83 -1.49
C ALA A 95 19.82 39.73 -0.89
N PHE A 96 20.52 38.63 -1.16
CA PHE A 96 21.79 38.29 -0.52
C PHE A 96 22.94 38.06 -1.52
N VAL A 97 22.87 38.67 -2.71
CA VAL A 97 23.82 38.43 -3.81
C VAL A 97 25.29 38.66 -3.42
N ASP A 98 25.55 39.65 -2.55
CA ASP A 98 26.91 39.98 -2.08
C ASP A 98 27.16 39.53 -0.63
N ASN A 99 26.31 38.66 -0.07
CA ASN A 99 26.43 38.14 1.29
C ASN A 99 26.84 36.66 1.29
N THR A 100 28.14 36.41 1.20
CA THR A 100 28.74 35.06 1.17
C THR A 100 28.35 34.19 2.39
N GLU A 101 28.20 34.81 3.56
CA GLU A 101 27.77 34.13 4.78
C GLU A 101 26.34 33.61 4.63
N ALA A 102 25.41 34.47 4.20
CA ALA A 102 24.03 34.10 3.92
C ALA A 102 23.93 33.04 2.79
N GLU A 103 24.73 33.17 1.73
CA GLU A 103 24.77 32.17 0.65
C GLU A 103 25.12 30.76 1.15
N THR A 104 26.06 30.69 2.09
CA THR A 104 26.53 29.43 2.66
C THR A 104 25.53 28.91 3.68
N ALA A 105 25.10 29.74 4.63
CA ALA A 105 24.15 29.38 5.67
C ALA A 105 22.80 28.92 5.09
N LEU A 106 22.31 29.56 4.02
CA LEU A 106 21.04 29.23 3.39
C LEU A 106 21.18 28.18 2.27
N LEU A 107 22.37 27.60 2.06
CA LEU A 107 22.64 26.58 1.03
C LEU A 107 22.19 27.02 -0.38
N MET A 108 22.35 28.30 -0.73
CA MET A 108 21.73 28.86 -1.94
C MET A 108 22.44 28.47 -3.23
N LYS A 109 23.70 28.03 -3.15
CA LYS A 109 24.54 27.67 -4.31
C LYS A 109 24.23 26.29 -4.87
N GLY A 110 24.37 26.14 -6.19
CA GLY A 110 24.29 24.86 -6.88
C GLY A 110 22.87 24.32 -7.12
N ARG A 111 22.81 23.17 -7.80
CA ARG A 111 21.57 22.49 -8.17
C ARG A 111 20.84 21.97 -6.92
N ARG A 112 19.51 22.03 -6.95
CA ARG A 112 18.68 21.49 -5.87
C ARG A 112 18.69 19.96 -5.89
N LYS A 113 18.73 19.35 -4.70
CA LYS A 113 18.65 17.91 -4.55
C LYS A 113 17.31 17.42 -5.14
N GLN A 114 17.34 16.32 -5.89
CA GLN A 114 16.17 15.78 -6.61
C GLN A 114 15.45 14.68 -5.83
N THR A 115 16.16 14.01 -4.93
CA THR A 115 15.56 13.02 -4.02
C THR A 115 14.73 13.74 -2.97
N LEU A 116 13.64 13.10 -2.51
CA LEU A 116 12.80 13.66 -1.45
C LEU A 116 13.61 13.96 -0.18
N GLY A 117 14.41 12.99 0.28
CA GLY A 117 15.26 13.16 1.46
C GLY A 117 16.25 14.31 1.35
N GLY A 118 16.95 14.41 0.22
CA GLY A 118 17.87 15.51 -0.01
C GLY A 118 17.17 16.86 -0.12
N TRP A 119 16.04 16.91 -0.82
CA TRP A 119 15.26 18.15 -0.93
C TRP A 119 14.72 18.60 0.44
N MET A 120 14.23 17.67 1.27
CA MET A 120 13.71 17.97 2.61
C MET A 120 14.79 18.55 3.52
N GLU A 121 15.97 17.90 3.57
CA GLU A 121 17.12 18.41 4.32
C GLU A 121 17.49 19.83 3.88
N GLN A 122 17.62 20.03 2.57
CA GLN A 122 18.01 21.32 2.01
C GLN A 122 16.97 22.43 2.24
N ALA A 123 15.68 22.14 2.11
CA ALA A 123 14.61 23.11 2.32
C ALA A 123 14.42 23.43 3.82
N THR A 124 14.53 22.42 4.69
CA THR A 124 14.43 22.61 6.13
C THR A 124 15.57 23.48 6.64
N THR A 125 16.82 23.17 6.25
CA THR A 125 17.99 24.00 6.62
C THR A 125 17.84 25.44 6.13
N PHE A 126 17.35 25.65 4.90
CA PHE A 126 17.10 26.99 4.37
C PHE A 126 16.15 27.79 5.26
N TYR A 127 14.94 27.27 5.56
CA TYR A 127 13.96 28.02 6.34
C TYR A 127 14.37 28.16 7.81
N THR A 128 14.95 27.12 8.42
CA THR A 128 15.45 27.18 9.81
C THR A 128 16.51 28.27 9.96
N ASN A 129 17.51 28.30 9.08
CA ASN A 129 18.58 29.30 9.17
C ASN A 129 18.07 30.70 8.84
N LEU A 130 17.14 30.82 7.88
CA LEU A 130 16.53 32.09 7.54
C LEU A 130 15.70 32.66 8.70
N LEU A 131 14.84 31.85 9.32
CA LEU A 131 13.94 32.30 10.40
C LEU A 131 14.69 32.55 11.73
N ASN A 132 15.81 31.88 11.97
CA ASN A 132 16.63 32.07 13.17
C ASN A 132 17.58 33.27 13.09
N ASN A 133 17.65 33.97 11.96
CA ASN A 133 18.50 35.14 11.79
C ASN A 133 17.65 36.39 11.50
N ALA A 134 17.54 37.27 12.50
CA ALA A 134 16.73 38.47 12.42
C ALA A 134 17.14 39.39 11.26
N ASP A 135 18.44 39.55 11.00
CA ASP A 135 18.95 40.40 9.93
C ASP A 135 18.55 39.86 8.54
N LEU A 136 18.63 38.54 8.35
CA LEU A 136 18.19 37.91 7.11
C LEU A 136 16.67 38.03 6.91
N THR A 137 15.86 37.84 7.96
CA THR A 137 14.40 38.04 7.85
C THR A 137 14.05 39.49 7.54
N GLN A 138 14.77 40.45 8.12
CA GLN A 138 14.54 41.87 7.89
C GLN A 138 14.89 42.28 6.46
N GLU A 139 15.94 41.71 5.86
CA GLU A 139 16.26 41.94 4.45
C GLU A 139 15.19 41.32 3.52
N MET A 140 14.77 40.08 3.79
CA MET A 140 13.69 39.42 3.03
C MET A 140 12.37 40.22 3.07
N LYS A 141 12.10 40.92 4.18
CA LYS A 141 10.91 41.78 4.33
C LYS A 141 10.86 42.90 3.27
N ARG A 142 12.01 43.44 2.84
CA ARG A 142 12.10 44.44 1.77
C ARG A 142 11.60 43.91 0.42
N TYR A 143 11.63 42.60 0.25
CA TYR A 143 11.13 41.89 -0.94
C TYR A 143 9.75 41.26 -0.73
N GLY A 144 9.01 41.66 0.30
CA GLY A 144 7.65 41.18 0.56
C GLY A 144 7.58 39.77 1.16
N TYR A 145 8.63 39.34 1.86
CA TYR A 145 8.65 38.14 2.69
C TYR A 145 8.81 38.52 4.16
N ASN A 146 7.68 38.72 4.83
CA ASN A 146 7.67 38.85 6.29
C ASN A 146 7.85 37.48 6.96
N THR A 147 8.11 37.51 8.27
CA THR A 147 8.30 36.31 9.09
C THR A 147 7.12 35.35 9.00
N ASP A 148 5.87 35.85 9.03
CA ASP A 148 4.66 35.01 8.94
C ASP A 148 4.59 34.21 7.64
N LYS A 149 4.91 34.85 6.51
CA LYS A 149 4.93 34.18 5.22
C LYS A 149 6.04 33.15 5.13
N LEU A 150 7.23 33.45 5.66
CA LEU A 150 8.34 32.50 5.73
C LEU A 150 8.01 31.31 6.62
N ALA A 151 7.35 31.54 7.77
CA ALA A 151 6.88 30.49 8.66
C ALA A 151 5.81 29.62 7.99
N ALA A 152 4.82 30.22 7.34
CA ALA A 152 3.78 29.48 6.61
C ALA A 152 4.35 28.61 5.48
N GLU A 153 5.41 29.06 4.79
CA GLU A 153 6.09 28.24 3.79
C GLU A 153 6.98 27.15 4.42
N ALA A 154 7.58 27.40 5.58
CA ALA A 154 8.29 26.38 6.34
C ALA A 154 7.34 25.27 6.81
N ASP A 155 6.11 25.61 7.20
CA ASP A 155 5.07 24.66 7.56
C ASP A 155 4.68 23.73 6.39
N LEU A 156 4.74 24.23 5.14
CA LEU A 156 4.56 23.38 3.96
C LEU A 156 5.65 22.31 3.86
N ILE A 157 6.89 22.59 4.27
CA ILE A 157 7.97 21.59 4.30
C ILE A 157 7.66 20.52 5.35
N TRP A 158 7.21 20.92 6.55
CA TRP A 158 6.80 19.98 7.60
C TRP A 158 5.57 19.14 7.21
N ALA A 159 4.65 19.70 6.43
CA ALA A 159 3.53 18.94 5.87
C ALA A 159 4.00 17.81 4.95
N VAL A 160 5.09 18.00 4.18
CA VAL A 160 5.69 16.94 3.36
C VAL A 160 6.23 15.80 4.24
N VAL A 161 6.84 16.11 5.39
CA VAL A 161 7.34 15.11 6.33
C VAL A 161 6.20 14.25 6.86
N LYS A 162 5.09 14.88 7.27
CA LYS A 162 3.89 14.19 7.74
C LYS A 162 3.28 13.30 6.64
N ALA A 163 3.12 13.83 5.43
CA ALA A 163 2.59 13.08 4.29
C ALA A 163 3.50 11.89 3.91
N HIS A 164 4.82 12.06 3.99
CA HIS A 164 5.76 10.97 3.73
C HIS A 164 5.65 9.87 4.79
N ALA A 165 5.56 10.22 6.07
CA ALA A 165 5.36 9.25 7.15
C ALA A 165 4.04 8.46 6.95
N ALA A 166 2.95 9.15 6.64
CA ALA A 166 1.66 8.53 6.34
C ALA A 166 1.73 7.57 5.13
N GLN A 167 2.47 7.95 4.08
CA GLN A 167 2.70 7.07 2.92
C GLN A 167 3.50 5.81 3.29
N GLN A 168 4.53 5.93 4.13
CA GLN A 168 5.31 4.76 4.56
C GLN A 168 4.47 3.82 5.43
N GLN A 169 3.65 4.38 6.32
CA GLN A 169 2.71 3.59 7.12
C GLN A 169 1.71 2.83 6.25
N SER A 170 1.05 3.50 5.30
CA SER A 170 0.05 2.86 4.43
C SER A 170 0.65 1.77 3.54
N LYS A 171 1.87 1.97 3.01
CA LYS A 171 2.63 0.91 2.31
C LYS A 171 2.88 -0.31 3.21
N GLY A 172 3.21 -0.06 4.48
CA GLY A 172 3.40 -1.11 5.49
C GLY A 172 2.12 -1.93 5.70
N ILE A 173 0.99 -1.25 5.87
CA ILE A 173 -0.32 -1.88 6.11
C ILE A 173 -0.77 -2.67 4.87
N ALA A 174 -0.68 -2.11 3.67
CA ALA A 174 -1.05 -2.82 2.43
C ALA A 174 -0.22 -4.10 2.21
N ARG A 175 1.08 -4.05 2.53
CA ARG A 175 1.95 -5.24 2.51
C ARG A 175 1.53 -6.26 3.57
N GLN A 176 1.19 -5.83 4.79
CA GLN A 176 0.72 -6.73 5.83
C GLN A 176 -0.60 -7.40 5.44
N ALA A 177 -1.55 -6.66 4.86
CA ALA A 177 -2.81 -7.21 4.36
C ALA A 177 -2.57 -8.26 3.27
N THR A 178 -1.65 -7.98 2.34
CA THR A 178 -1.22 -8.94 1.31
C THR A 178 -0.65 -10.23 1.91
N ASN A 179 0.21 -10.11 2.91
CA ASN A 179 0.82 -11.27 3.58
C ASN A 179 -0.24 -12.10 4.31
N ARG A 180 -1.17 -11.47 5.03
CA ARG A 180 -2.27 -12.15 5.74
C ARG A 180 -3.17 -12.92 4.78
N ARG A 181 -3.62 -12.27 3.70
CA ARG A 181 -4.42 -12.91 2.66
C ARG A 181 -3.68 -14.09 2.02
N ASN A 182 -2.41 -13.92 1.67
CA ASN A 182 -1.63 -14.99 1.05
C ASN A 182 -1.43 -16.19 2.00
N ALA A 183 -1.21 -15.95 3.28
CA ALA A 183 -1.10 -17.00 4.29
C ALA A 183 -2.42 -17.79 4.39
N LYS A 184 -3.55 -17.10 4.50
CA LYS A 184 -4.87 -17.74 4.56
C LYS A 184 -5.22 -18.49 3.26
N MET A 185 -4.82 -17.95 2.11
CA MET A 185 -4.97 -18.63 0.82
C MET A 185 -4.16 -19.94 0.80
N ALA A 186 -2.96 -19.97 1.38
CA ALA A 186 -2.17 -21.20 1.46
C ALA A 186 -2.84 -22.27 2.35
N GLU A 187 -3.49 -21.86 3.45
CA GLU A 187 -4.30 -22.76 4.28
C GLU A 187 -5.47 -23.36 3.48
N LEU A 188 -6.22 -22.52 2.76
CA LEU A 188 -7.30 -22.97 1.87
C LEU A 188 -6.78 -23.92 0.78
N GLU A 189 -5.64 -23.62 0.15
CA GLU A 189 -5.05 -24.46 -0.89
C GLU A 189 -4.60 -25.83 -0.36
N ALA A 190 -4.04 -25.88 0.85
CA ALA A 190 -3.69 -27.12 1.51
C ALA A 190 -4.95 -27.98 1.73
N TRP A 191 -5.99 -27.39 2.33
CA TRP A 191 -7.27 -28.07 2.56
C TRP A 191 -7.89 -28.57 1.25
N LEU A 192 -7.91 -27.73 0.20
CA LEU A 192 -8.43 -28.10 -1.13
C LEU A 192 -7.57 -29.15 -1.84
N THR A 193 -6.31 -29.33 -1.46
CA THR A 193 -5.43 -30.36 -2.06
C THR A 193 -5.85 -31.72 -1.55
N ASP A 194 -5.96 -31.87 -0.24
CA ASP A 194 -6.43 -33.10 0.40
C ASP A 194 -7.86 -33.41 -0.01
N PHE A 195 -8.72 -32.39 -0.01
CA PHE A 195 -10.11 -32.56 -0.39
C PHE A 195 -10.26 -33.07 -1.83
N ARG A 196 -9.51 -32.53 -2.79
CA ARG A 196 -9.54 -33.02 -4.18
C ARG A 196 -9.05 -34.45 -4.33
N ALA A 197 -8.09 -34.88 -3.52
CA ALA A 197 -7.64 -36.26 -3.54
C ALA A 197 -8.78 -37.19 -3.09
N ILE A 198 -9.47 -36.83 -1.99
CA ILE A 198 -10.61 -37.58 -1.48
C ILE A 198 -11.78 -37.57 -2.45
N VAL A 199 -12.13 -36.43 -3.05
CA VAL A 199 -13.19 -36.35 -4.07
C VAL A 199 -12.93 -37.31 -5.23
N ARG A 200 -11.69 -37.40 -5.71
CA ARG A 200 -11.33 -38.32 -6.81
C ARG A 200 -11.47 -39.79 -6.42
N ILE A 201 -11.18 -40.13 -5.17
CA ILE A 201 -11.31 -41.50 -4.66
C ILE A 201 -12.79 -41.82 -4.42
N ALA A 202 -13.53 -40.94 -3.74
CA ALA A 202 -14.92 -41.16 -3.36
C ALA A 202 -15.87 -41.22 -4.57
N LEU A 203 -15.52 -40.59 -5.68
CA LEU A 203 -16.33 -40.52 -6.90
C LEU A 203 -15.64 -41.19 -8.11
N GLU A 204 -14.70 -42.11 -7.88
CA GLU A 204 -13.90 -42.76 -8.94
C GLU A 204 -14.78 -43.40 -10.02
N GLU A 205 -15.83 -44.11 -9.61
CA GLU A 205 -16.80 -44.77 -10.48
C GLU A 205 -17.88 -43.83 -11.04
N CYS A 206 -17.82 -42.52 -10.74
CA CYS A 206 -18.81 -41.53 -11.13
C CYS A 206 -18.19 -40.33 -11.90
N PRO A 207 -17.70 -40.51 -13.14
CA PRO A 207 -16.99 -39.47 -13.90
C PRO A 207 -17.82 -38.22 -14.18
N THR A 208 -19.14 -38.35 -14.27
CA THR A 208 -20.06 -37.22 -14.46
C THR A 208 -20.13 -36.31 -13.23
N ARG A 209 -20.01 -36.88 -12.01
CA ARG A 209 -20.01 -36.12 -10.75
C ARG A 209 -18.69 -35.38 -10.53
N LEU A 210 -17.56 -35.93 -10.98
CA LEU A 210 -16.27 -35.22 -10.96
C LEU A 210 -16.31 -33.94 -11.79
N LYS A 211 -16.94 -33.98 -12.98
CA LYS A 211 -17.11 -32.80 -13.83
C LYS A 211 -17.96 -31.72 -13.19
N GLN A 212 -18.99 -32.10 -12.41
CA GLN A 212 -19.82 -31.15 -11.66
C GLN A 212 -19.01 -30.39 -10.60
N LEU A 213 -17.90 -30.96 -10.12
CA LEU A 213 -16.99 -30.35 -9.15
C LEU A 213 -15.81 -29.60 -9.82
N GLY A 214 -15.81 -29.50 -11.14
CA GLY A 214 -14.74 -28.84 -11.91
C GLY A 214 -13.43 -29.65 -11.96
N LEU A 215 -13.50 -30.98 -11.80
CA LEU A 215 -12.37 -31.91 -11.80
C LEU A 215 -12.34 -32.83 -13.02
#